data_AF-A0A7V5U1B6-F1
#
_entry.id   AF-A0A7V5U1B6-F1
#
_cell.length_a   1.000
_cell.length_b   1.000
_cell.length_c   1.000
_cell.angle_alpha   90.00
_cell.angle_beta   90.00
_cell.angle_gamma   90.00
#
_symmetry.space_group_name_H-M   'P 1'
#
loop_
_entity.id
_entity.type
_entity.pdbx_description
1 polymer ?
#
loop_
_entity_poly.entity_id
_entity_poly.type
_entity_poly.pdbx_seq_one_letter_code
_entity_poly.pdbx_strand_id
1 'polypeptide(L)'
;MNRKKHPLMLICGGASRRFGANKLMAPLDGRPVLTHVIERVRPQAGALAINGPAGVYEGGGLPVIPDQFENAGPLAGIWAAMRWAAELGAEAVLTASGDTPFLPEDWATRLTGQWLAGQKGVIAVPRVGAQAHFLCSLWPVALQDELRVQLQTGQNRRVGD
;
A
#
# COMPACT_ATOMS: atom_id res chain seq x y z
N MET A 1 12.27 -22.55 -7.63
CA MET A 1 12.11 -21.44 -8.59
C MET A 1 11.85 -20.18 -7.79
N ASN A 2 12.82 -19.27 -7.73
CA ASN A 2 12.72 -18.05 -6.90
C ASN A 2 11.71 -17.11 -7.59
N ARG A 3 10.47 -17.05 -7.09
CA ARG A 3 9.43 -16.20 -7.68
C ARG A 3 9.79 -14.74 -7.44
N LYS A 4 9.70 -13.92 -8.49
CA LYS A 4 9.97 -12.48 -8.41
C LYS A 4 8.94 -11.83 -7.47
N LYS A 5 9.41 -11.08 -6.47
CA LYS A 5 8.55 -10.36 -5.52
C LYS A 5 7.85 -9.19 -6.22
N HIS A 6 6.58 -8.94 -5.87
CA HIS A 6 5.85 -7.78 -6.37
C HIS A 6 6.40 -6.47 -5.77
N PRO A 7 6.32 -5.34 -6.50
CA PRO A 7 6.48 -4.02 -5.90
C PRO A 7 5.52 -3.84 -4.72
N LEU A 8 5.95 -3.09 -3.71
CA LEU A 8 5.17 -2.76 -2.52
C LEU A 8 5.18 -1.26 -2.28
N MET A 9 4.03 -0.70 -1.95
CA MET A 9 3.91 0.69 -1.52
C MET A 9 3.33 0.79 -0.11
N LEU A 10 4.01 1.54 0.75
CA LEU A 10 3.47 1.94 2.04
C LEU A 10 2.53 3.12 1.85
N ILE A 11 1.27 2.98 2.21
CA ILE A 11 0.28 4.06 2.16
C ILE A 11 0.42 4.87 3.46
N CYS A 12 1.11 6.00 3.35
CA CYS A 12 1.30 6.97 4.43
C CYS A 12 0.54 8.29 4.14
N GLY A 13 -0.15 8.38 3.00
CA GLY A 13 -1.06 9.46 2.63
C GLY A 13 -2.44 9.34 3.26
N GLY A 14 -3.24 10.40 3.12
CA GLY A 14 -4.58 10.49 3.69
C GLY A 14 -4.68 11.48 4.85
N ALA A 15 -5.89 11.99 5.07
CA ALA A 15 -6.16 12.99 6.09
C ALA A 15 -6.03 12.41 7.50
N SER A 16 -4.79 12.30 7.98
CA SER A 16 -4.45 12.42 9.40
C SER A 16 -4.78 13.83 9.93
N ARG A 17 -5.87 14.47 9.49
CA ARG A 17 -6.38 15.71 10.08
C ARG A 17 -6.87 15.49 11.52
N ARG A 18 -7.15 14.23 11.91
CA ARG A 18 -7.55 13.87 13.28
C ARG A 18 -6.40 13.38 14.20
N PHE A 19 -5.25 12.96 13.65
CA PHE A 19 -4.11 12.41 14.45
C PHE A 19 -2.71 12.90 14.03
N GLY A 20 -2.58 13.67 12.95
CA GLY A 20 -1.33 14.22 12.43
C GLY A 20 -0.35 13.19 11.84
N ALA A 21 0.69 13.69 11.16
CA ALA A 21 1.90 12.94 10.82
C ALA A 21 2.58 12.29 12.05
N ASN A 22 2.15 12.68 13.26
CA ASN A 22 2.61 12.21 14.55
C ASN A 22 2.44 10.69 14.74
N LYS A 23 1.44 10.03 14.14
CA LYS A 23 1.28 8.57 14.32
C LYS A 23 2.39 7.74 13.65
N LEU A 24 2.84 8.15 12.46
CA LEU A 24 3.93 7.45 11.75
C LEU A 24 5.28 7.66 12.44
N MET A 25 5.43 8.83 13.07
CA MET A 25 6.61 9.21 13.85
C MET A 25 6.52 8.83 15.32
N ALA A 26 5.39 8.28 15.76
CA ALA A 26 5.20 7.86 17.14
C ALA A 26 6.28 6.84 17.49
N PRO A 27 6.91 6.96 18.68
CA PRO A 27 7.94 6.04 19.07
C PRO A 27 7.33 4.67 19.40
N LEU A 28 7.86 3.64 18.77
CA LEU A 28 7.73 2.25 19.17
C LEU A 28 9.15 1.77 19.46
N ASP A 29 9.43 1.32 20.68
CA ASP A 29 10.77 0.87 21.09
C ASP A 29 11.88 1.88 20.71
N GLY A 30 11.65 3.16 21.01
CA GLY A 30 12.60 4.25 20.77
C GLY A 30 12.77 4.70 19.30
N ARG A 31 12.08 4.07 18.34
CA ARG A 31 12.17 4.41 16.90
C ARG A 31 10.79 4.72 16.30
N PRO A 32 10.69 5.52 15.23
CA PRO A 32 9.41 5.77 14.55
C PRO A 32 8.70 4.48 14.13
N VAL A 33 7.38 4.38 14.33
CA VAL A 33 6.56 3.25 13.85
C VAL A 33 6.81 2.95 12.37
N LEU A 34 6.92 3.99 11.53
CA LEU A 34 7.19 3.82 10.10
C LEU A 34 8.51 3.09 9.83
N THR A 35 9.54 3.31 10.65
CA THR A 35 10.82 2.60 10.54
C THR A 35 10.64 1.10 10.75
N HIS A 36 9.86 0.69 11.75
CA HIS A 36 9.55 -0.73 11.99
C HIS A 36 8.75 -1.34 10.84
N VAL A 37 7.79 -0.59 10.28
CA VAL A 37 7.02 -1.04 9.11
C VAL A 37 7.93 -1.24 7.91
N ILE A 38 8.83 -0.29 7.61
CA ILE A 38 9.80 -0.41 6.51
C ILE A 38 10.68 -1.64 6.68
N GLU A 39 11.22 -1.86 7.89
CA GLU A 39 12.04 -3.04 8.19
C GLU A 39 11.24 -4.35 8.03
N ARG A 40 9.96 -4.35 8.42
CA ARG A 40 9.08 -5.51 8.31
C ARG A 40 8.76 -5.89 6.87
N VAL A 41 8.52 -4.92 5.99
CA VAL A 41 8.07 -5.16 4.62
C VAL A 41 9.21 -5.25 3.60
N ARG A 42 10.37 -4.64 3.88
CA ARG A 42 11.50 -4.61 2.95
C ARG A 42 11.97 -6.00 2.49
N PRO A 43 12.09 -7.02 3.36
CA PRO A 43 12.43 -8.38 2.93
C PRO A 43 11.35 -9.03 2.08
N GLN A 44 10.11 -8.53 2.10
CA GLN A 44 8.96 -9.08 1.40
C GLN A 44 8.70 -8.41 0.04
N ALA A 45 9.25 -7.21 -0.18
CA ALA A 45 9.04 -6.39 -1.37
C ALA A 45 10.06 -6.68 -2.49
N GLY A 46 9.64 -6.49 -3.75
CA GLY A 46 10.54 -6.39 -4.90
C GLY A 46 11.17 -5.00 -4.98
N ALA A 47 10.39 -4.03 -5.44
CA ALA A 47 10.67 -2.60 -5.25
C ALA A 47 9.83 -2.09 -4.08
N LEU A 48 10.31 -1.07 -3.35
CA LEU A 48 9.61 -0.48 -2.21
C LEU A 48 9.50 1.03 -2.39
N ALA A 49 8.31 1.58 -2.18
CA ALA A 49 8.02 3.02 -2.20
C ALA A 49 7.12 3.42 -1.03
N ILE A 50 7.06 4.72 -0.76
CA ILE A 50 6.16 5.31 0.23
C ILE A 50 5.22 6.27 -0.50
N ASN A 51 3.92 6.18 -0.25
CA ASN A 51 2.96 7.17 -0.70
C ASN A 51 2.71 8.20 0.42
N GLY A 52 2.72 9.49 0.07
CA GLY A 52 2.43 10.56 1.02
C GLY A 52 3.00 11.91 0.58
N PRO A 53 2.77 12.97 1.37
CA PRO A 53 3.33 14.30 1.08
C PRO A 53 4.85 14.30 1.14
N ALA A 54 5.47 15.30 0.52
CA ALA A 54 6.90 15.55 0.67
C ALA A 54 7.28 15.67 2.16
N GLY A 55 8.39 15.06 2.57
CA GLY A 55 8.83 15.04 3.97
C GLY A 55 8.13 14.01 4.87
N VAL A 56 7.18 13.22 4.37
CA VAL A 56 6.55 12.13 5.18
C VAL A 56 7.57 11.10 5.67
N TYR A 57 8.68 10.97 4.95
CA TYR A 57 9.81 10.12 5.31
C TYR A 57 11.11 10.79 4.90
N GLU A 58 11.94 11.08 5.89
CA GLU A 58 13.26 11.72 5.70
C GLU A 58 14.42 10.74 5.96
N GLY A 59 14.12 9.47 6.26
CA GLY A 59 15.14 8.44 6.53
C GLY A 59 15.97 8.01 5.31
N GLY A 60 15.64 8.52 4.12
CA GLY A 60 16.39 8.29 2.88
C GLY A 60 16.22 6.90 2.24
N GLY A 61 16.66 6.77 1.00
CA GLY A 61 16.75 5.47 0.31
C GLY A 61 15.44 4.81 -0.14
N LEU A 62 14.30 5.52 -0.04
CA LEU A 62 13.03 5.09 -0.60
C LEU A 62 12.36 6.27 -1.35
N PRO A 63 11.79 6.04 -2.54
CA PRO A 63 11.02 7.06 -3.24
C PRO A 63 9.74 7.38 -2.47
N VAL A 64 9.41 8.68 -2.38
CA VAL A 64 8.15 9.19 -1.84
C VAL A 64 7.30 9.67 -3.00
N ILE A 65 6.11 9.08 -3.16
CA ILE A 65 5.19 9.30 -4.27
C ILE A 65 3.94 10.01 -3.76
N PRO A 66 3.67 11.26 -4.19
CA PRO A 66 2.51 12.00 -3.72
C PRO A 66 1.20 11.47 -4.30
N ASP A 67 0.09 11.75 -3.62
CA ASP A 67 -1.25 11.57 -4.17
C ASP A 67 -1.46 12.53 -5.36
N GLN A 68 -2.13 12.04 -6.41
CA GLN A 68 -2.53 12.84 -7.57
C GLN A 68 -4.01 13.25 -7.51
N PHE A 69 -4.77 12.67 -6.59
CA PHE A 69 -6.18 12.97 -6.36
C PHE A 69 -6.32 13.55 -4.96
N GLU A 70 -6.62 14.85 -4.89
CA GLU A 70 -6.86 15.51 -3.60
C GLU A 70 -8.17 15.02 -2.96
N ASN A 71 -8.18 14.89 -1.63
CA ASN A 71 -9.37 14.55 -0.84
C ASN A 71 -10.08 13.23 -1.24
N ALA A 72 -9.36 12.32 -1.90
CA ALA A 72 -9.85 11.03 -2.39
C ALA A 72 -9.64 9.86 -1.41
N GLY A 73 -9.11 10.13 -0.22
CA GLY A 73 -8.90 9.11 0.81
C GLY A 73 -7.86 8.06 0.39
N PRO A 74 -7.86 6.87 1.03
CA PRO A 74 -6.84 5.85 0.81
C PRO A 74 -6.79 5.28 -0.61
N LEU A 75 -7.90 5.39 -1.36
CA LEU A 75 -7.96 4.97 -2.77
C LEU A 75 -7.01 5.79 -3.66
N ALA A 76 -6.71 7.04 -3.33
CA ALA A 76 -5.73 7.84 -4.05
C ALA A 76 -4.33 7.22 -3.98
N GLY A 77 -3.91 6.80 -2.78
CA GLY A 77 -2.63 6.15 -2.55
C GLY A 77 -2.57 4.76 -3.21
N ILE A 78 -3.66 4.00 -3.18
CA ILE A 78 -3.75 2.70 -3.87
C ILE A 78 -3.62 2.89 -5.39
N TRP A 79 -4.28 3.91 -5.95
CA TRP A 79 -4.12 4.24 -7.37
C TRP A 79 -2.69 4.65 -7.70
N ALA A 80 -2.06 5.47 -6.86
CA ALA A 80 -0.65 5.85 -7.02
C ALA A 80 0.28 4.63 -6.99
N ALA A 81 -0.01 3.64 -6.13
CA ALA A 81 0.71 2.37 -6.08
C ALA A 81 0.58 1.57 -7.37
N MET A 82 -0.64 1.44 -7.91
CA MET A 82 -0.86 0.73 -9.18
C MET A 82 -0.16 1.41 -10.35
N ARG A 83 -0.26 2.74 -10.44
CA ARG A 83 0.44 3.53 -11.46
C ARG A 83 1.94 3.32 -11.38
N TRP A 84 2.53 3.44 -10.20
CA TRP A 84 3.96 3.25 -10.00
C TRP A 84 4.42 1.83 -10.36
N ALA A 85 3.63 0.81 -10.01
CA ALA A 85 3.93 -0.57 -10.39
C ALA A 85 3.81 -0.81 -11.91
N ALA A 86 2.88 -0.14 -12.59
CA ALA A 86 2.78 -0.15 -14.04
C ALA A 86 4.05 0.43 -14.70
N GLU A 87 4.57 1.55 -14.17
CA GLU A 87 5.82 2.17 -14.64
C GLU A 87 7.05 1.23 -14.46
N LEU A 88 6.98 0.30 -13.50
CA LEU A 88 7.98 -0.76 -13.28
C LEU A 88 7.75 -2.03 -14.13
N GLY A 89 6.70 -2.06 -14.97
CA GLY A 89 6.32 -3.24 -15.76
C GLY A 89 5.81 -4.42 -14.93
N ALA A 90 5.25 -4.17 -13.74
CA ALA A 90 4.68 -5.20 -12.89
C ALA A 90 3.19 -5.41 -13.17
N GLU A 91 2.70 -6.65 -13.02
CA GLU A 91 1.27 -6.98 -13.20
C GLU A 91 0.41 -6.65 -11.96
N ALA A 92 1.05 -6.51 -10.80
CA ALA A 92 0.37 -6.26 -9.53
C ALA A 92 1.31 -5.58 -8.53
N VAL A 93 0.72 -4.88 -7.56
CA VAL A 93 1.39 -4.19 -6.46
C VAL A 93 0.79 -4.57 -5.12
N LEU A 94 1.64 -4.69 -4.11
CA LEU A 94 1.23 -4.82 -2.72
C LEU A 94 1.08 -3.43 -2.09
N THR A 95 0.04 -3.21 -1.31
CA THR A 95 -0.05 -2.05 -0.43
C THR A 95 0.03 -2.50 1.02
N ALA A 96 0.61 -1.68 1.89
CA ALA A 96 0.52 -1.84 3.34
C ALA A 96 0.31 -0.48 4.00
N SER A 97 -0.37 -0.44 5.14
CA SER A 97 -0.51 0.81 5.91
C SER A 97 0.80 1.16 6.60
N GLY A 98 1.19 2.44 6.59
CA GLY A 98 2.41 2.94 7.24
C GLY A 98 2.45 2.80 8.76
N ASP A 99 1.37 2.34 9.38
CA ASP A 99 1.20 2.16 10.83
C ASP A 99 0.95 0.70 11.26
N THR A 100 1.32 -0.27 10.42
CA THR A 100 1.14 -1.71 10.69
C THR A 100 2.46 -2.45 10.94
N PRO A 101 3.17 -2.19 12.07
CA PRO A 101 4.54 -2.68 12.29
C PRO A 101 4.64 -4.20 12.48
N PHE A 102 3.50 -4.87 12.73
CA PHE A 102 3.43 -6.30 13.05
C PHE A 102 2.83 -7.14 11.91
N LEU A 103 2.95 -6.71 10.66
CA LEU A 103 2.60 -7.55 9.52
C LEU A 103 3.35 -8.90 9.61
N PRO A 104 2.69 -10.04 9.30
CA PRO A 104 3.38 -11.32 9.24
C PRO A 104 4.56 -11.27 8.26
N GLU A 105 5.64 -12.00 8.55
CA GLU A 105 6.84 -12.05 7.70
C GLU A 105 6.62 -12.78 6.38
N ASP A 106 5.56 -13.61 6.32
CA ASP A 106 5.13 -14.36 5.15
C ASP A 106 3.92 -13.74 4.44
N TRP A 107 3.45 -12.57 4.88
CA TRP A 107 2.21 -11.93 4.42
C TRP A 107 2.21 -11.74 2.90
N ALA A 108 3.27 -11.15 2.34
CA ALA A 108 3.35 -10.89 0.90
C ALA A 108 3.36 -12.20 0.10
N THR A 109 4.10 -13.21 0.56
CA THR A 109 4.20 -14.50 -0.13
C THR A 109 2.87 -15.24 -0.10
N ARG A 110 2.18 -15.25 1.04
CA ARG A 110 0.85 -15.87 1.18
C ARG A 110 -0.18 -15.17 0.29
N LEU A 111 -0.21 -13.85 0.32
CA LEU A 111 -1.17 -13.08 -0.46
C LEU A 111 -0.93 -13.23 -1.98
N THR A 112 0.33 -13.20 -2.39
CA THR A 112 0.74 -13.48 -3.78
C THR A 112 0.35 -14.90 -4.21
N GLY A 113 0.60 -15.90 -3.35
CA GLY A 113 0.25 -17.29 -3.63
C GLY A 113 -1.25 -17.48 -3.86
N GLN A 114 -2.08 -16.87 -3.01
CA GLN A 114 -3.53 -16.89 -3.15
C GLN A 114 -4.00 -16.17 -4.42
N TRP A 115 -3.44 -15.00 -4.71
CA TRP A 115 -3.78 -14.25 -5.92
C TRP A 115 -3.47 -15.03 -7.20
N LEU A 116 -2.29 -15.67 -7.28
CA LEU A 116 -1.89 -16.48 -8.43
C LEU A 116 -2.74 -17.74 -8.62
N ALA A 117 -3.27 -18.31 -7.52
CA ALA A 117 -4.17 -19.46 -7.56
C ALA A 117 -5.62 -19.08 -7.89
N GLY A 118 -5.97 -17.80 -7.76
CA GLY A 118 -7.30 -17.27 -7.97
C GLY A 118 -7.53 -16.73 -9.38
N GLN A 119 -8.61 -15.98 -9.52
CA GLN A 119 -8.98 -15.31 -10.77
C GLN A 119 -8.11 -14.07 -11.00
N LYS A 120 -7.54 -13.95 -12.20
CA LYS A 120 -6.81 -12.75 -12.63
C LYS A 120 -7.74 -11.53 -12.63
N GLY A 121 -7.17 -10.36 -12.31
CA GLY A 121 -7.93 -9.11 -12.24
C GLY A 121 -8.73 -8.93 -10.95
N VAL A 122 -8.63 -9.83 -9.98
CA VAL A 122 -9.27 -9.69 -8.67
C VAL A 122 -8.26 -9.23 -7.63
N ILE A 123 -8.69 -8.34 -6.73
CA ILE A 123 -7.90 -7.85 -5.59
C ILE A 123 -7.80 -8.97 -4.54
N ALA A 124 -6.60 -9.25 -4.02
CA ALA A 124 -6.45 -10.16 -2.89
C ALA A 124 -6.39 -9.37 -1.59
N VAL A 125 -7.42 -9.52 -0.74
CA VAL A 125 -7.58 -8.78 0.51
C VAL A 125 -7.51 -9.75 1.70
N PRO A 126 -6.54 -9.61 2.62
CA PRO A 126 -6.49 -10.45 3.80
C PRO A 126 -7.60 -10.09 4.78
N ARG A 127 -8.05 -11.12 5.52
CA ARG A 127 -9.04 -10.99 6.59
C ARG A 127 -8.50 -11.50 7.91
N VAL A 128 -8.80 -10.78 8.99
CA VAL A 128 -8.57 -11.21 10.38
C VAL A 128 -9.94 -11.30 11.05
N GLY A 129 -10.41 -12.52 11.31
CA GLY A 129 -11.81 -12.74 11.66
C GLY A 129 -12.75 -12.23 10.56
N ALA A 130 -13.73 -11.41 10.93
CA ALA A 130 -14.67 -10.80 9.98
C ALA A 130 -14.09 -9.57 9.23
N GLN A 131 -12.98 -9.00 9.72
CA GLN A 131 -12.46 -7.72 9.25
C GLN A 131 -11.57 -7.89 8.02
N ALA A 132 -11.86 -7.15 6.95
CA ALA A 132 -11.01 -7.03 5.77
C ALA A 132 -9.99 -5.90 5.93
N HIS A 133 -8.75 -6.14 5.51
CA HIS A 133 -7.65 -5.18 5.64
C HIS A 133 -7.22 -4.65 4.26
N PHE A 134 -8.05 -3.80 3.67
CA PHE A 134 -7.85 -3.33 2.30
C PHE A 134 -6.53 -2.60 2.05
N LEU A 135 -6.02 -1.84 3.03
CA LEU A 135 -4.72 -1.18 2.89
C LEU A 135 -3.54 -2.15 2.89
N CYS A 136 -3.73 -3.39 3.36
CA CYS A 136 -2.74 -4.45 3.38
C CYS A 136 -3.08 -5.51 2.32
N SER A 137 -3.25 -5.12 1.05
CA SER A 137 -3.78 -5.98 -0.02
C SER A 137 -2.85 -6.05 -1.24
N LEU A 138 -3.15 -6.96 -2.17
CA LEU A 138 -2.52 -7.04 -3.48
C LEU A 138 -3.52 -6.56 -4.55
N TRP A 139 -3.06 -5.61 -5.37
CA TRP A 139 -3.85 -4.92 -6.38
C TRP A 139 -3.31 -5.22 -7.78
N PRO A 140 -4.12 -5.83 -8.67
CA PRO A 140 -3.77 -5.97 -10.08
C PRO A 140 -3.67 -4.60 -10.75
N VAL A 141 -2.59 -4.36 -11.49
CA VAL A 141 -2.40 -3.11 -12.25
C VAL A 141 -3.50 -2.89 -13.28
N ALA A 142 -4.09 -3.97 -13.80
CA ALA A 142 -5.20 -3.90 -14.76
C ALA A 142 -6.43 -3.12 -14.24
N LEU A 143 -6.59 -2.95 -12.91
CA LEU A 143 -7.69 -2.19 -12.30
C LEU A 143 -7.41 -0.69 -12.18
N GLN A 144 -6.22 -0.23 -12.57
CA GLN A 144 -5.80 1.15 -12.40
C GLN A 144 -6.73 2.15 -13.09
N ASP A 145 -7.15 1.87 -14.32
CA ASP A 145 -7.99 2.79 -15.10
C ASP A 145 -9.42 2.84 -14.56
N GLU A 146 -9.96 1.70 -14.13
CA GLU A 146 -11.27 1.66 -13.47
C GLU A 146 -11.26 2.48 -12.17
N LEU A 147 -10.24 2.28 -11.33
CA LEU A 147 -10.10 3.07 -10.10
C LEU A 147 -9.91 4.56 -10.41
N ARG A 148 -9.19 4.90 -11.48
CA ARG A 148 -9.03 6.29 -11.93
C ARG A 148 -10.39 6.94 -12.23
N VAL A 149 -11.26 6.25 -12.96
CA VAL A 149 -12.60 6.73 -13.31
C VAL A 149 -13.46 6.91 -12.06
N GLN A 150 -13.41 5.96 -11.12
CA GLN A 150 -14.12 6.09 -9.84
C GLN A 150 -13.65 7.32 -9.05
N LEU A 151 -12.33 7.52 -8.96
CA LEU A 151 -11.73 8.68 -8.29
C LEU A 151 -12.13 10.02 -8.94
N GLN A 152 -12.25 10.07 -10.27
CA GLN A 152 -12.64 11.27 -11.01
C GLN A 152 -14.13 11.62 -10.88
N THR A 153 -14.99 10.61 -10.84
CA THR A 153 -16.45 10.80 -10.72
C THR A 153 -16.88 11.08 -9.28
N GLY A 154 -15.98 10.92 -8.31
CA GLY A 154 -16.25 11.13 -6.89
C GLY A 154 -17.19 10.10 -6.27
N GLN A 155 -17.52 9.03 -7.02
CA GLN A 155 -18.35 7.93 -6.54
C GLN A 155 -17.51 7.08 -5.59
N ASN A 156 -17.99 6.95 -4.35
CA ASN A 156 -17.48 6.09 -3.29
C ASN A 156 -15.96 6.16 -3.01
N ARG A 157 -15.57 6.98 -2.03
CA ARG A 157 -14.15 7.16 -1.61
C ARG A 157 -13.68 6.12 -0.59
N ARG A 158 -14.47 5.07 -0.38
CA ARG A 158 -14.25 4.01 0.63
C ARG A 158 -13.77 2.74 -0.06
N VAL A 159 -12.89 2.02 0.61
CA VAL A 159 -12.44 0.71 0.13
C VAL A 159 -13.35 -0.36 0.72
N GLY A 160 -13.99 -1.16 -0.14
CA GLY A 160 -14.79 -2.32 0.26
C GLY A 160 -16.31 -2.14 0.32
N ASP A 161 -16.84 -1.02 -0.18
CA ASP A 161 -18.27 -0.75 -0.34
C ASP A 161 -18.74 -1.06 -1.77
#